data_AF-A0A1H9UIU8-F1
#
_entry.id   AF-A0A1H9UIU8-F1
#
_cell.length_a   1.000
_cell.length_b   1.000
_cell.length_c   1.000
_cell.angle_alpha   90.00
_cell.angle_beta   90.00
_cell.angle_gamma   90.00
#
_symmetry.space_group_name_H-M   'P 1'
#
loop_
_entity.id
_entity.type
_entity.pdbx_description
1 polymer ?
#
loop_
_entity_poly.entity_id
_entity_poly.type
_entity_poly.pdbx_seq_one_letter_code
_entity_poly.pdbx_strand_id
1 'polypeptide(L)'
;MKKRIILLILSILFLTGCMESNKQSTKESIKESEIKLVKIESNKPKIKEEKKINVFKIYERGHNFSVESKEVIDQTYSIFNDTEQKVYKDSLTLLIAKSFYDDVENRIYVVGILYNNTGDKIKNFEFKGILNFKLNDKEFSSENVFGFDSVFFPYVEPYEGVNVGIGFDAQGFGELLDSNIEYNSEDIQVDLEDIEFTIMK
;
A
#
# COMPACT_ATOMS: atom_id res chain seq x y z
N MET A 1 19.36 25.85 -4.51
CA MET A 1 18.71 25.40 -3.27
C MET A 1 17.49 24.57 -3.66
N LYS A 2 17.62 23.24 -3.70
CA LYS A 2 16.48 22.36 -3.99
C LYS A 2 15.65 22.21 -2.71
N LYS A 3 14.35 22.48 -2.80
CA LYS A 3 13.41 22.40 -1.69
C LYS A 3 13.35 20.93 -1.24
N ARG A 4 13.66 20.67 0.03
CA ARG A 4 13.43 19.38 0.67
C ARG A 4 11.93 19.14 0.70
N ILE A 5 11.43 18.25 -0.14
CA ILE A 5 10.07 17.73 -0.01
C ILE A 5 10.18 16.65 1.07
N ILE A 6 9.98 17.06 2.32
CA ILE A 6 9.73 16.11 3.41
C ILE A 6 8.35 15.56 3.11
N LEU A 7 8.29 14.42 2.42
CA LEU A 7 7.07 13.64 2.28
C LEU A 7 6.77 13.09 3.67
N LEU A 8 5.91 13.79 4.43
CA LEU A 8 5.30 13.26 5.65
C LEU A 8 4.39 12.10 5.21
N ILE A 9 4.97 10.93 4.98
CA ILE A 9 4.22 9.71 4.84
C ILE A 9 3.69 9.40 6.22
N LEU A 10 2.37 9.26 6.32
CA LEU A 10 1.68 8.86 7.54
C LEU A 10 2.18 7.46 7.96
N SER A 11 3.22 7.40 8.78
CA SER A 11 3.68 6.19 9.44
C SER A 11 2.86 6.01 10.72
N ILE A 12 1.66 5.41 10.60
CA ILE A 12 0.89 5.03 11.79
C ILE A 12 1.49 3.73 12.36
N LEU A 13 2.39 3.87 13.32
CA LEU A 13 2.76 2.79 14.23
C LEU A 13 1.59 2.52 15.20
N PHE A 14 1.07 1.29 15.23
CA PHE A 14 0.25 0.81 16.34
C PHE A 14 1.11 0.05 17.34
N LEU A 15 1.42 0.69 18.46
CA LEU A 15 1.78 0.01 19.71
C LEU A 15 0.49 -0.48 20.35
N THR A 16 0.23 -1.79 20.32
CA THR A 16 -0.85 -2.40 21.09
C THR A 16 -0.49 -2.39 22.58
N GLY A 17 -1.18 -1.57 23.35
CA GLY A 17 -1.20 -1.62 24.82
C GLY A 17 -2.64 -1.50 25.30
N CYS A 18 -3.13 -2.55 25.96
CA CYS A 18 -4.48 -2.70 26.47
C CYS A 18 -5.01 -1.48 27.24
N MET A 19 -6.25 -1.06 26.96
CA MET A 19 -7.14 -0.56 28.01
C MET A 19 -8.61 -0.64 27.56
N GLU A 20 -9.38 -1.42 28.31
CA GLU A 20 -10.84 -1.42 28.28
C GLU A 20 -11.38 -0.03 28.64
N SER A 21 -12.34 0.48 27.86
CA SER A 21 -13.50 1.15 28.47
C SER A 21 -14.63 1.30 27.45
N ASN A 22 -15.76 0.71 27.81
CA ASN A 22 -17.08 0.91 27.23
C ASN A 22 -17.44 2.39 27.01
N LYS A 23 -17.94 2.74 25.82
CA LYS A 23 -19.10 3.63 25.68
C LYS A 23 -19.73 3.55 24.28
N GLN A 24 -20.99 3.14 24.31
CA GLN A 24 -21.91 2.99 23.19
C GLN A 24 -22.32 4.36 22.65
N SER A 25 -22.22 4.55 21.32
CA SER A 25 -22.80 5.67 20.57
C SER A 25 -23.47 5.09 19.32
N THR A 26 -24.75 5.40 19.16
CA THR A 26 -25.65 4.85 18.13
C THR A 26 -25.81 5.85 16.98
N LYS A 27 -25.98 5.31 15.76
CA LYS A 27 -26.28 5.93 14.43
C LYS A 27 -25.02 6.03 13.54
N GLU A 28 -24.89 5.36 12.40
CA GLU A 28 -25.87 4.77 11.46
C GLU A 28 -25.49 3.32 11.13
N SER A 29 -26.44 2.39 11.24
CA SER A 29 -26.26 1.03 10.73
C SER A 29 -26.35 1.06 9.21
N ILE A 30 -25.22 1.27 8.54
CA ILE A 30 -25.01 0.68 7.23
C ILE A 30 -25.26 -0.81 7.45
N LYS A 31 -26.22 -1.41 6.74
CA LYS A 31 -26.37 -2.87 6.69
C LYS A 31 -24.99 -3.43 6.34
N GLU A 32 -24.29 -3.97 7.32
CA GLU A 32 -23.09 -4.77 7.09
C GLU A 32 -23.57 -6.00 6.33
N SER A 33 -23.55 -5.90 5.00
CA SER A 33 -23.66 -7.04 4.12
C SER A 33 -22.56 -8.03 4.49
N GLU A 34 -22.90 -9.32 4.50
CA GLU A 34 -22.07 -10.45 4.96
C GLU A 34 -20.56 -10.18 4.90
N ILE A 35 -20.01 -9.70 6.00
CA ILE A 35 -18.58 -9.49 6.20
C ILE A 35 -17.96 -10.88 6.23
N LYS A 36 -17.16 -11.19 5.21
CA LYS A 36 -16.38 -12.42 5.16
C LYS A 36 -14.90 -12.07 5.13
N LEU A 37 -14.14 -12.68 6.05
CA LEU A 37 -12.68 -12.64 6.02
C LEU A 37 -12.19 -13.65 4.97
N VAL A 38 -11.31 -13.19 4.09
CA VAL A 38 -10.62 -14.01 3.09
C VAL A 38 -9.13 -13.96 3.40
N LYS A 39 -8.46 -15.12 3.30
CA LYS A 39 -7.01 -15.25 3.48
C LYS A 39 -6.38 -15.80 2.21
N ILE A 40 -5.26 -15.21 1.80
CA ILE A 40 -4.41 -15.67 0.70
C ILE A 40 -2.99 -15.76 1.25
N GLU A 41 -2.40 -16.97 1.27
CA GLU A 41 -1.06 -17.22 1.82
C GLU A 41 0.01 -16.34 1.15
N SER A 42 -0.04 -16.22 -0.17
CA SER A 42 0.85 -15.37 -0.93
C SER A 42 0.27 -15.05 -2.31
N ASN A 43 0.71 -13.93 -2.89
CA ASN A 43 0.52 -13.68 -4.31
C ASN A 43 1.41 -14.58 -5.19
N LYS A 44 2.42 -15.25 -4.62
CA LYS A 44 3.20 -16.32 -5.28
C LYS A 44 2.61 -17.70 -4.97
N PRO A 45 2.58 -18.65 -5.91
CA PRO A 45 3.08 -18.57 -7.28
C PRO A 45 1.99 -18.17 -8.29
N LYS A 46 1.03 -17.31 -7.91
CA LYS A 46 -0.13 -17.04 -8.78
C LYS A 46 0.32 -16.52 -10.15
N ILE A 47 -0.45 -16.92 -11.16
CA ILE A 47 -0.20 -16.53 -12.54
C ILE A 47 -0.38 -15.01 -12.65
N LYS A 48 0.58 -14.35 -13.29
CA LYS A 48 0.45 -12.95 -13.69
C LYS A 48 -0.33 -12.86 -15.00
N GLU A 49 -1.27 -11.94 -15.08
CA GLU A 49 -1.98 -11.55 -16.30
C GLU A 49 -1.66 -10.09 -16.64
N GLU A 50 -1.59 -9.78 -17.94
CA GLU A 50 -1.51 -8.40 -18.42
C GLU A 50 -2.94 -7.88 -18.62
N LYS A 51 -3.25 -6.75 -17.98
CA LYS A 51 -4.54 -6.09 -18.16
C LYS A 51 -4.43 -4.59 -17.99
N LYS A 52 -5.34 -3.87 -18.63
CA LYS A 52 -5.57 -2.45 -18.37
C LYS A 52 -6.18 -2.28 -16.98
N ILE A 53 -5.58 -1.45 -16.13
CA ILE A 53 -6.09 -1.24 -14.77
C ILE A 53 -6.78 0.11 -14.63
N ASN A 54 -7.77 0.15 -13.73
CA ASN A 54 -8.41 1.39 -13.32
C ASN A 54 -7.91 1.75 -11.92
N VAL A 55 -7.62 3.03 -11.71
CA VAL A 55 -7.21 3.56 -10.40
C VAL A 55 -8.18 4.67 -10.05
N PHE A 56 -8.66 4.70 -8.82
CA PHE A 56 -9.44 5.85 -8.35
C PHE A 56 -8.57 6.77 -7.51
N LYS A 57 -8.93 8.05 -7.51
CA LYS A 57 -8.30 9.00 -6.61
C LYS A 57 -9.00 8.91 -5.26
N ILE A 58 -8.28 8.40 -4.27
CA ILE A 58 -8.84 8.14 -2.94
C ILE A 58 -9.47 9.39 -2.30
N TYR A 59 -8.95 10.58 -2.60
CA TYR A 59 -9.50 11.84 -2.12
C TYR A 59 -10.86 12.23 -2.71
N GLU A 60 -11.30 11.60 -3.81
CA GLU A 60 -12.65 11.81 -4.38
C GLU A 60 -13.73 11.06 -3.59
N ARG A 61 -13.32 10.03 -2.84
CA ARG A 61 -14.22 9.16 -2.04
C ARG A 61 -14.03 9.30 -0.54
N GLY A 62 -12.98 10.00 -0.10
CA GLY A 62 -12.65 10.25 1.31
C GLY A 62 -12.63 11.73 1.67
N HIS A 63 -12.33 12.04 2.93
CA HIS A 63 -12.25 13.41 3.44
C HIS A 63 -10.84 13.74 3.96
N ASN A 64 -10.46 15.03 3.94
CA ASN A 64 -9.27 15.59 4.60
C ASN A 64 -7.88 15.14 4.11
N PHE A 65 -7.62 15.21 2.80
CA PHE A 65 -6.26 15.06 2.24
C PHE A 65 -5.54 16.40 2.14
N SER A 66 -4.26 16.45 2.53
CA SER A 66 -3.39 17.62 2.33
C SER A 66 -3.11 17.86 0.83
N VAL A 67 -2.61 19.04 0.49
CA VAL A 67 -2.22 19.36 -0.91
C VAL A 67 -1.14 18.40 -1.39
N GLU A 68 -0.12 18.16 -0.56
CA GLU A 68 0.99 17.26 -0.87
C GLU A 68 0.49 15.81 -1.07
N SER A 69 -0.46 15.37 -0.25
CA SER A 69 -1.07 14.04 -0.39
C SER A 69 -1.81 13.91 -1.72
N LYS A 70 -2.55 14.95 -2.13
CA LYS A 70 -3.25 14.98 -3.42
C LYS A 70 -2.29 14.95 -4.59
N GLU A 71 -1.18 15.69 -4.53
CA GLU A 71 -0.15 15.69 -5.56
C GLU A 71 0.44 14.28 -5.76
N VAL A 72 0.73 13.56 -4.67
CA VAL A 72 1.21 12.17 -4.74
C VAL A 72 0.16 11.25 -5.37
N ILE A 73 -1.11 11.38 -4.95
CA ILE A 73 -2.24 10.61 -5.50
C ILE A 73 -2.45 10.89 -6.99
N ASP A 74 -2.33 12.15 -7.42
CA ASP A 74 -2.46 12.54 -8.82
C ASP A 74 -1.31 12.00 -9.68
N GLN A 75 -0.09 12.00 -9.15
CA GLN A 75 1.08 11.42 -9.82
C GLN A 75 0.91 9.92 -10.05
N THR A 76 0.60 9.15 -9.01
CA THR A 76 0.40 7.69 -9.13
C THR A 76 -0.80 7.36 -9.99
N TYR A 77 -1.91 8.10 -9.88
CA TYR A 77 -3.05 7.97 -10.80
C TYR A 77 -2.62 8.17 -12.24
N SER A 78 -1.84 9.21 -12.55
CA SER A 78 -1.38 9.48 -13.92
C SER A 78 -0.47 8.40 -14.48
N ILE A 79 0.28 7.68 -13.64
CA ILE A 79 1.19 6.61 -14.06
C ILE A 79 0.41 5.32 -14.39
N PHE A 80 -0.61 5.01 -13.58
CA PHE A 80 -1.22 3.68 -13.58
C PHE A 80 -2.63 3.62 -14.16
N ASN A 81 -3.41 4.70 -14.07
CA ASN A 81 -4.78 4.67 -14.53
C ASN A 81 -4.83 4.50 -16.06
N ASP A 82 -5.64 3.55 -16.52
CA ASP A 82 -5.83 3.26 -17.94
C ASP A 82 -4.52 2.81 -18.63
N THR A 83 -3.59 2.20 -17.88
CA THR A 83 -2.37 1.59 -18.43
C THR A 83 -2.36 0.09 -18.25
N GLU A 84 -1.64 -0.61 -19.14
CA GLU A 84 -1.49 -2.07 -19.10
C GLU A 84 -0.45 -2.46 -18.04
N GLN A 85 -0.83 -3.36 -17.14
CA GLN A 85 -0.02 -3.76 -15.99
C GLN A 85 -0.05 -5.28 -15.82
N LYS A 86 1.05 -5.83 -15.30
CA LYS A 86 1.13 -7.23 -14.89
C LYS A 86 0.60 -7.38 -13.47
N VAL A 87 -0.49 -8.11 -13.30
CA VAL A 87 -1.15 -8.31 -12.00
C VAL A 87 -1.34 -9.79 -11.69
N TYR A 88 -1.31 -10.16 -10.42
CA TYR A 88 -1.59 -11.52 -9.98
C TYR A 88 -3.09 -11.81 -10.10
N LYS A 89 -3.43 -12.94 -10.74
CA LYS A 89 -4.81 -13.39 -10.89
C LYS A 89 -5.46 -13.67 -9.53
N ASP A 90 -6.73 -13.29 -9.36
CA ASP A 90 -7.54 -13.60 -8.17
C ASP A 90 -6.85 -13.17 -6.85
N SER A 91 -6.16 -12.03 -6.85
CA SER A 91 -5.28 -11.60 -5.74
C SER A 91 -5.11 -10.08 -5.66
N LEU A 92 -4.44 -9.60 -4.62
CA LEU A 92 -3.90 -8.24 -4.56
C LEU A 92 -2.52 -8.17 -5.23
N THR A 93 -2.25 -7.06 -5.93
CA THR A 93 -0.94 -6.76 -6.53
C THR A 93 -0.49 -5.36 -6.14
N LEU A 94 0.73 -5.23 -5.60
CA LEU A 94 1.35 -3.93 -5.40
C LEU A 94 2.12 -3.53 -6.66
N LEU A 95 1.75 -2.39 -7.26
CA LEU A 95 2.41 -1.78 -8.40
C LEU A 95 3.19 -0.55 -7.91
N ILE A 96 4.50 -0.56 -8.11
CA ILE A 96 5.41 0.44 -7.52
C ILE A 96 5.61 1.58 -8.50
N ALA A 97 5.29 2.82 -8.09
CA ALA A 97 5.57 4.01 -8.88
C ALA A 97 6.96 4.57 -8.56
N LYS A 98 7.25 4.74 -7.27
CA LYS A 98 8.50 5.34 -6.80
C LYS A 98 8.91 4.78 -5.45
N SER A 99 10.18 4.97 -5.14
CA SER A 99 10.74 4.61 -3.85
C SER A 99 11.80 5.61 -3.41
N PHE A 100 11.95 5.80 -2.11
CA PHE A 100 12.98 6.68 -1.56
C PHE A 100 13.37 6.23 -0.16
N TYR A 101 14.58 6.63 0.24
CA TYR A 101 15.10 6.39 1.58
C TYR A 101 14.90 7.64 2.45
N ASP A 102 14.34 7.45 3.64
CA ASP A 102 14.30 8.44 4.71
C ASP A 102 15.39 8.10 5.73
N ASP A 103 16.39 8.96 5.86
CA ASP A 103 17.53 8.79 6.76
C ASP A 103 17.19 9.11 8.22
N VAL A 104 16.16 9.91 8.47
CA VAL A 104 15.69 10.25 9.82
C VAL A 104 14.95 9.06 10.43
N GLU A 105 14.09 8.42 9.63
CA GLU A 105 13.34 7.24 10.06
C GLU A 105 14.10 5.93 9.80
N ASN A 106 15.21 5.99 9.05
CA ASN A 106 15.97 4.83 8.58
C ASN A 106 15.08 3.80 7.86
N ARG A 107 14.30 4.28 6.89
CA ARG A 107 13.26 3.51 6.19
C ARG A 107 13.28 3.72 4.69
N ILE A 108 13.02 2.65 3.94
CA ILE A 108 12.69 2.73 2.52
C ILE A 108 11.18 2.81 2.39
N TYR A 109 10.72 3.90 1.78
CA TYR A 109 9.33 4.10 1.42
C TYR A 109 9.08 3.68 -0.02
N VAL A 110 8.02 2.91 -0.22
CA VAL A 110 7.50 2.52 -1.53
C VAL A 110 6.11 3.13 -1.68
N VAL A 111 5.91 3.87 -2.77
CA VAL A 111 4.63 4.52 -3.09
C VAL A 111 4.12 3.97 -4.41
N GLY A 112 2.84 3.62 -4.45
CA GLY A 112 2.26 2.95 -5.60
C GLY A 112 0.77 2.68 -5.49
N ILE A 113 0.32 1.64 -6.21
CA ILE A 113 -1.07 1.20 -6.27
C ILE A 113 -1.18 -0.22 -5.74
N LEU A 114 -2.09 -0.46 -4.79
CA LEU A 114 -2.56 -1.80 -4.49
C LEU A 114 -3.79 -2.09 -5.34
N TYR A 115 -3.63 -3.00 -6.30
CA TYR A 115 -4.66 -3.39 -7.25
C TYR A 115 -5.45 -4.61 -6.77
N ASN A 116 -6.77 -4.47 -6.72
CA ASN A 116 -7.68 -5.54 -6.33
C ASN A 116 -8.11 -6.38 -7.54
N ASN A 117 -7.48 -7.54 -7.74
CA ASN A 117 -7.85 -8.49 -8.79
C ASN A 117 -8.69 -9.68 -8.26
N THR A 118 -9.32 -9.56 -7.09
CA THR A 118 -10.00 -10.69 -6.41
C THR A 118 -11.45 -10.90 -6.83
N GLY A 119 -12.02 -9.99 -7.65
CA GLY A 119 -13.42 -10.02 -8.06
C GLY A 119 -14.41 -9.56 -6.98
N ASP A 120 -13.95 -9.38 -5.74
CA ASP A 120 -14.75 -8.95 -4.60
C ASP A 120 -14.47 -7.49 -4.23
N LYS A 121 -15.46 -6.81 -3.62
CA LYS A 121 -15.29 -5.46 -3.05
C LYS A 121 -14.59 -5.58 -1.69
N ILE A 122 -13.48 -4.87 -1.52
CA ILE A 122 -12.63 -4.98 -0.32
C ILE A 122 -12.80 -3.74 0.57
N LYS A 123 -13.12 -3.96 1.85
CA LYS A 123 -13.29 -2.88 2.85
C LYS A 123 -11.99 -2.56 3.58
N ASN A 124 -11.23 -3.58 3.93
CA ASN A 124 -9.94 -3.48 4.61
C ASN A 124 -9.06 -4.63 4.16
N PHE A 125 -7.75 -4.45 4.32
CA PHE A 125 -6.77 -5.49 4.03
C PHE A 125 -5.55 -5.34 4.93
N GLU A 126 -4.97 -6.48 5.29
CA GLU A 126 -3.70 -6.63 5.99
C GLU A 126 -2.81 -7.56 5.16
N PHE A 127 -1.51 -7.32 5.17
CA PHE A 127 -0.55 -8.22 4.53
C PHE A 127 0.83 -8.06 5.15
N LYS A 128 1.62 -9.12 5.06
CA LYS A 128 3.07 -9.07 5.22
C LYS A 128 3.70 -8.66 3.89
N GLY A 129 4.41 -7.54 3.89
CA GLY A 129 5.22 -7.11 2.75
C GLY A 129 6.67 -7.58 2.92
N ILE A 130 7.25 -8.13 1.85
CA ILE A 130 8.67 -8.46 1.79
C ILE A 130 9.31 -7.62 0.70
N LEU A 131 10.07 -6.60 1.11
CA LEU A 131 10.89 -5.79 0.23
C LEU A 131 12.18 -6.56 -0.07
N ASN A 132 12.45 -6.76 -1.36
CA ASN A 132 13.73 -7.18 -1.89
C ASN A 132 14.30 -6.03 -2.69
N PHE A 133 15.51 -5.62 -2.35
CA PHE A 133 16.15 -4.44 -2.91
C PHE A 133 17.57 -4.76 -3.36
N LYS A 134 17.92 -4.36 -4.59
CA LYS A 134 19.25 -4.54 -5.14
C LYS A 134 20.01 -3.21 -5.19
N LEU A 135 21.20 -3.17 -4.61
CA LEU A 135 22.08 -2.01 -4.64
C LEU A 135 23.54 -2.43 -4.77
N ASN A 136 24.24 -1.92 -5.79
CA ASN A 136 25.66 -2.21 -6.04
C ASN A 136 25.97 -3.73 -6.03
N ASP A 137 25.13 -4.51 -6.73
CA ASP A 137 25.20 -5.99 -6.79
C ASP A 137 25.02 -6.72 -5.45
N LYS A 138 24.57 -6.03 -4.41
CA LYS A 138 24.13 -6.63 -3.15
C LYS A 138 22.61 -6.66 -3.10
N GLU A 139 22.09 -7.74 -2.54
CA GLU A 139 20.65 -7.91 -2.30
C GLU A 139 20.37 -7.73 -0.81
N PHE A 140 19.32 -6.98 -0.52
CA PHE A 140 18.83 -6.71 0.82
C PHE A 140 17.36 -7.09 0.90
N SER A 141 16.94 -7.65 2.02
CA SER A 141 15.55 -7.96 2.28
C SER A 141 15.11 -7.36 3.60
N SER A 142 13.90 -6.82 3.61
CA SER A 142 13.24 -6.29 4.80
C SER A 142 11.77 -6.67 4.75
N GLU A 143 11.21 -6.98 5.91
CA GLU A 143 9.80 -7.36 6.03
C GLU A 143 9.09 -6.47 7.03
N ASN A 144 7.82 -6.15 6.73
CA ASN A 144 6.94 -5.42 7.62
C ASN A 144 5.49 -5.87 7.40
N VAL A 145 4.65 -5.72 8.42
CA VAL A 145 3.21 -5.96 8.33
C VAL A 145 2.49 -4.63 8.13
N PHE A 146 1.55 -4.61 7.19
CA PHE A 146 0.80 -3.41 6.83
C PHE A 146 -0.69 -3.68 6.89
N GLY A 147 -1.43 -2.76 7.51
CA GLY A 147 -2.89 -2.79 7.61
C GLY A 147 -3.50 -1.50 7.08
N PHE A 148 -4.55 -1.63 6.27
CA PHE A 148 -5.28 -0.54 5.66
C PHE A 148 -6.76 -0.69 5.97
N ASP A 149 -7.28 0.21 6.81
CA ASP A 149 -8.68 0.18 7.26
C ASP A 149 -9.55 1.21 6.52
N SER A 150 -10.83 0.89 6.45
CA SER A 150 -11.92 1.64 5.83
C SER A 150 -12.11 3.07 6.33
N VAL A 151 -11.51 3.43 7.47
CA VAL A 151 -11.49 4.80 7.96
C VAL A 151 -10.80 5.74 6.97
N PHE A 152 -9.89 5.21 6.13
CA PHE A 152 -9.12 5.98 5.15
C PHE A 152 -9.68 5.89 3.72
N PHE A 153 -10.45 4.85 3.39
CA PHE A 153 -11.15 4.66 2.11
C PHE A 153 -12.43 3.86 2.33
N PRO A 154 -13.56 4.20 1.70
CA PRO A 154 -14.81 3.49 1.95
C PRO A 154 -14.76 2.00 1.56
N TYR A 155 -14.13 1.70 0.40
CA TYR A 155 -13.85 0.37 -0.13
C TYR A 155 -13.01 0.49 -1.42
N VAL A 156 -12.45 -0.63 -1.88
CA VAL A 156 -11.84 -0.80 -3.20
C VAL A 156 -12.76 -1.70 -4.03
N GLU A 157 -13.24 -1.21 -5.17
CA GLU A 157 -14.07 -2.03 -6.07
C GLU A 157 -13.25 -3.19 -6.67
N PRO A 158 -13.92 -4.26 -7.14
CA PRO A 158 -13.26 -5.26 -7.97
C PRO A 158 -12.58 -4.60 -9.18
N TYR A 159 -11.34 -5.02 -9.47
CA TYR A 159 -10.56 -4.57 -10.61
C TYR A 159 -10.18 -3.09 -10.58
N GLU A 160 -10.11 -2.53 -9.38
CA GLU A 160 -9.70 -1.15 -9.12
C GLU A 160 -8.44 -1.09 -8.24
N GLY A 161 -7.64 -0.05 -8.44
CA GLY A 161 -6.44 0.22 -7.67
C GLY A 161 -6.63 1.36 -6.67
N VAL A 162 -6.04 1.21 -5.48
CA VAL A 162 -5.97 2.25 -4.46
C VAL A 162 -4.53 2.68 -4.23
N ASN A 163 -4.32 3.98 -3.99
CA ASN A 163 -3.01 4.54 -3.69
C ASN A 163 -2.54 4.11 -2.30
N VAL A 164 -1.30 3.63 -2.21
CA VAL A 164 -0.67 3.20 -0.95
C VAL A 164 0.76 3.71 -0.85
N GLY A 165 1.17 4.00 0.38
CA GLY A 165 2.57 4.24 0.75
C GLY A 165 2.92 3.31 1.91
N ILE A 166 3.98 2.51 1.76
CA ILE A 166 4.44 1.56 2.77
C ILE A 166 5.92 1.75 3.05
N GLY A 167 6.31 1.68 4.32
CA GLY A 167 7.68 1.88 4.79
C GLY A 167 8.29 0.58 5.30
N PHE A 168 9.50 0.28 4.86
CA PHE A 168 10.30 -0.88 5.28
C PHE A 168 11.51 -0.41 6.06
N ASP A 169 11.85 -1.09 7.15
CA ASP A 169 13.03 -0.75 7.92
C ASP A 169 14.30 -1.04 7.10
N ALA A 170 15.23 -0.09 7.05
CA ALA A 170 16.49 -0.20 6.31
C ALA A 170 17.66 -0.71 7.20
N GLN A 171 17.34 -1.41 8.29
CA GLN A 171 18.35 -1.86 9.25
C GLN A 171 19.39 -2.75 8.59
N GLY A 172 20.67 -2.46 8.86
CA GLY A 172 21.81 -3.21 8.34
C GLY A 172 22.30 -2.78 6.94
N PHE A 173 21.60 -1.85 6.27
CA PHE A 173 22.04 -1.35 4.96
C PHE A 173 21.73 0.13 4.69
N GLY A 174 21.12 0.85 5.64
CA GLY A 174 20.84 2.29 5.53
C GLY A 174 22.07 3.17 5.26
N GLU A 175 23.27 2.77 5.72
CA GLU A 175 24.52 3.49 5.43
C GLU A 175 24.93 3.46 3.95
N LEU A 176 24.38 2.52 3.17
CA LEU A 176 24.62 2.42 1.73
C LEU A 176 23.62 3.26 0.92
N LEU A 177 22.59 3.78 1.58
CA LEU A 177 21.50 4.54 0.96
C LEU A 177 21.76 6.05 1.03
N ASP A 178 21.46 6.74 -0.05
CA ASP A 178 21.39 8.20 -0.13
C ASP A 178 19.92 8.66 -0.06
N SER A 179 19.61 9.53 0.90
CA SER A 179 18.26 10.11 1.10
C SER A 179 17.88 11.13 0.03
N ASN A 180 18.82 11.53 -0.84
CA ASN A 180 18.58 12.48 -1.94
C ASN A 180 18.29 11.79 -3.28
N ILE A 181 18.25 10.46 -3.31
CA ILE A 181 18.09 9.67 -4.53
C ILE A 181 16.77 8.90 -4.48
N GLU A 182 16.03 8.98 -5.59
CA GLU A 182 14.94 8.05 -5.89
C GLU A 182 15.55 6.77 -6.46
N TYR A 183 15.19 5.62 -5.90
CA TYR A 183 15.72 4.33 -6.37
C TYR A 183 14.87 3.80 -7.51
N ASN A 184 15.55 3.19 -8.49
CA ASN A 184 14.91 2.59 -9.64
C ASN A 184 13.91 1.52 -9.19
N SER A 185 12.67 1.61 -9.67
CA SER A 185 11.61 0.65 -9.35
C SER A 185 11.91 -0.76 -9.88
N GLU A 186 12.80 -0.91 -10.87
CA GLU A 186 13.25 -2.22 -11.36
C GLU A 186 14.17 -2.94 -10.36
N ASP A 187 14.87 -2.20 -9.50
CA ASP A 187 15.76 -2.75 -8.46
C ASP A 187 15.01 -3.06 -7.16
N ILE A 188 13.69 -2.81 -7.14
CA ILE A 188 12.82 -3.02 -6.00
C ILE A 188 11.71 -3.98 -6.36
N GLN A 189 11.60 -5.05 -5.60
CA GLN A 189 10.47 -5.96 -5.64
C GLN A 189 9.83 -6.01 -4.26
N VAL A 190 8.51 -5.91 -4.21
CA VAL A 190 7.74 -6.17 -2.98
C VAL A 190 6.81 -7.35 -3.22
N ASP A 191 7.01 -8.40 -2.44
CA ASP A 191 6.11 -9.55 -2.40
C ASP A 191 5.08 -9.38 -1.28
N LEU A 192 3.89 -9.93 -1.48
CA LEU A 192 2.79 -9.88 -0.52
C LEU A 192 2.49 -11.30 -0.04
N GLU A 193 2.57 -11.49 1.28
CA GLU A 193 2.27 -12.73 1.99
C GLU A 193 1.23 -12.47 3.08
N ASP A 194 0.64 -13.55 3.59
CA ASP A 194 -0.36 -13.52 4.67
C ASP A 194 -1.44 -12.45 4.43
N ILE A 195 -1.96 -12.40 3.21
CA ILE A 195 -2.89 -11.36 2.78
C ILE A 195 -4.27 -11.70 3.34
N GLU A 196 -4.78 -10.84 4.22
CA GLU A 196 -6.11 -10.95 4.79
C GLU A 196 -6.96 -9.76 4.34
N PHE A 197 -8.21 -9.99 3.92
CA PHE A 197 -9.11 -8.89 3.59
C PHE A 197 -10.56 -9.20 3.90
N THR A 198 -11.30 -8.14 4.24
CA THR A 198 -12.74 -8.20 4.45
C THR A 198 -13.46 -7.86 3.16
N ILE A 199 -14.30 -8.78 2.68
CA ILE A 199 -15.18 -8.53 1.53
C ILE A 199 -16.52 -7.93 1.98
N MET A 200 -17.07 -7.06 1.13
CA MET A 200 -18.45 -6.57 1.22
C MET A 200 -19.27 -7.16 0.08
N LYS A 201 -20.39 -7.80 0.39
CA LYS A 201 -21.36 -8.27 -0.61
C LYS A 201 -22.43 -7.23 -0.93
#